data_AF-A0A4Q1FNE5-F1
#
_entry.id   AF-A0A4Q1FNE5-F1
#
_cell.length_a   1.000
_cell.length_b   1.000
_cell.length_c   1.000
_cell.angle_alpha   90.00
_cell.angle_beta   90.00
_cell.angle_gamma   90.00
#
_symmetry.space_group_name_H-M   'P 1'
#
loop_
_entity.id
_entity.type
_entity.pdbx_description
1 polymer ?
#
loop_
_entity_poly.entity_id
_entity_poly.type
_entity_poly.pdbx_seq_one_letter_code
_entity_poly.pdbx_strand_id
1 'polypeptide(L)'
;MKNIFLYILLLSCVVISCGSDDDSLQRIDQIMNIYMKSDTSPDLLNAKKSGSFTSFSVNDMLGDKDNSPVTSISLRMRQDSVFYIEYIAGAKRKKFDSAGINYYSRMALTLNKTVNNTTQSVTDILEIHYKKTPELFQVSEVLYNTKSVFTKELGAPNSINNVTIVK
;
A
#
# COMPACT_ATOMS: atom_id res chain seq x y z
N MET A 1 -17.03 61.98 -18.00
CA MET A 1 -16.40 60.66 -18.30
C MET A 1 -15.23 60.39 -17.35
N LYS A 2 -15.48 60.23 -16.04
CA LYS A 2 -14.38 60.03 -15.07
C LYS A 2 -14.60 58.87 -14.08
N ASN A 3 -15.78 58.24 -14.12
CA ASN A 3 -16.16 57.17 -13.18
C ASN A 3 -16.47 55.83 -13.87
N ILE A 4 -16.61 55.80 -15.20
CA ILE A 4 -16.93 54.57 -15.96
C ILE A 4 -15.79 53.54 -15.95
N PHE A 5 -14.54 54.02 -16.00
CA PHE A 5 -13.37 53.15 -15.96
C PHE A 5 -13.27 52.39 -14.62
N LEU A 6 -13.65 53.06 -13.52
CA LEU A 6 -13.67 52.45 -12.19
C LEU A 6 -14.73 51.34 -12.08
N TYR A 7 -15.90 51.53 -12.70
CA TYR A 7 -16.97 50.53 -12.73
C TYR A 7 -16.61 49.30 -13.57
N ILE A 8 -15.94 49.48 -14.71
CA ILE A 8 -15.46 48.36 -15.55
C ILE A 8 -14.37 47.57 -14.81
N LEU A 9 -13.46 48.25 -14.12
CA LEU A 9 -12.42 47.61 -13.31
C LEU A 9 -13.03 46.80 -12.14
N LEU A 10 -14.00 47.37 -11.42
CA LEU A 10 -14.70 46.68 -10.33
C LEU A 10 -15.51 45.47 -10.81
N LEU A 11 -16.18 45.56 -11.96
CA LEU A 11 -16.86 44.41 -12.57
C LEU A 11 -15.88 43.32 -13.02
N SER A 12 -14.70 43.71 -13.53
CA SER A 12 -13.68 42.72 -13.92
C SER A 12 -13.08 41.96 -12.74
N CYS A 13 -12.97 42.58 -11.55
CA CYS A 13 -12.50 41.87 -10.35
C CYS A 13 -13.51 40.83 -9.82
N VAL A 14 -14.82 41.00 -10.07
CA VAL A 14 -15.85 40.04 -9.63
C VAL A 14 -15.85 38.76 -10.46
N VAL A 15 -15.50 38.84 -11.76
CA VAL A 15 -15.46 37.66 -12.66
C VAL A 15 -14.14 36.88 -12.59
N ILE A 16 -13.11 37.40 -11.92
CA ILE A 16 -11.81 36.71 -11.73
C ILE A 16 -11.78 35.91 -10.41
N SER A 17 -12.80 36.03 -9.55
CA SER A 17 -12.88 35.31 -8.27
C SER A 17 -13.33 33.84 -8.36
N CYS A 18 -13.39 33.25 -9.56
CA CYS A 18 -13.67 31.83 -9.72
C CYS A 18 -12.35 31.05 -9.76
N GLY A 19 -11.74 30.88 -8.59
CA GLY A 19 -10.43 30.24 -8.46
C GLY A 19 -10.08 30.01 -7.01
N SER A 20 -10.98 29.41 -6.24
CA SER A 20 -10.55 28.67 -5.06
C SER A 20 -9.96 27.35 -5.55
N ASP A 21 -8.73 27.40 -6.04
CA ASP A 21 -7.85 26.23 -5.98
C ASP A 21 -7.55 26.03 -4.49
N ASP A 22 -8.53 25.45 -3.77
CA ASP A 22 -8.17 24.51 -2.72
C ASP A 22 -7.47 23.39 -3.49
N ASP A 23 -6.14 23.48 -3.59
CA ASP A 23 -5.29 22.33 -3.90
C ASP A 23 -5.62 21.28 -2.85
N SER A 24 -6.69 20.52 -3.07
CA SER A 24 -7.19 19.54 -2.13
C SER A 24 -6.10 18.49 -2.07
N LEU A 25 -5.30 18.50 -1.01
CA LEU A 25 -4.23 17.54 -0.81
C LEU A 25 -4.84 16.15 -0.95
N GLN A 26 -4.43 15.44 -2.00
CA GLN A 26 -4.90 14.10 -2.26
C GLN A 26 -4.59 13.22 -1.05
N ARG A 27 -5.64 12.66 -0.44
CA ARG A 27 -5.50 11.77 0.71
C ARG A 27 -4.81 10.49 0.27
N ILE A 28 -3.91 9.97 1.09
CA ILE A 28 -3.16 8.75 0.79
C ILE A 28 -3.50 7.70 1.84
N ASP A 29 -4.04 6.57 1.38
CA ASP A 29 -4.39 5.42 2.19
C ASP A 29 -3.77 4.14 1.62
N GLN A 30 -2.47 4.02 1.82
CA GLN A 30 -1.65 2.94 1.25
C GLN A 30 -0.94 2.10 2.30
N ILE A 31 -1.03 2.48 3.58
CA ILE A 31 -0.34 1.79 4.67
C ILE A 31 -1.08 0.50 4.96
N MET A 32 -0.33 -0.60 5.08
CA MET A 32 -0.88 -1.91 5.37
C MET A 32 -0.13 -2.61 6.51
N ASN A 33 -0.90 -3.29 7.34
CA ASN A 33 -0.39 -4.29 8.29
C ASN A 33 -0.71 -5.66 7.71
N ILE A 34 0.32 -6.43 7.38
CA ILE A 34 0.19 -7.75 6.75
C ILE A 34 0.48 -8.81 7.81
N TYR A 35 -0.55 -9.55 8.18
CA TYR A 35 -0.50 -10.69 9.10
C TYR A 35 -0.39 -11.99 8.32
N MET A 36 0.31 -12.97 8.89
CA MET A 36 0.39 -14.32 8.34
C MET A 36 0.03 -15.36 9.40
N LYS A 37 -0.89 -16.27 9.07
CA LYS A 37 -1.32 -17.38 9.93
C LYS A 37 -1.44 -18.67 9.12
N SER A 38 -1.56 -19.80 9.80
CA SER A 38 -2.02 -21.07 9.24
C SER A 38 -3.19 -21.60 10.06
N ASP A 39 -3.74 -22.74 9.67
CA ASP A 39 -4.79 -23.42 10.45
C ASP A 39 -4.28 -23.90 11.83
N THR A 40 -2.97 -24.08 11.98
CA THR A 40 -2.32 -24.61 13.18
C THR A 40 -1.51 -23.59 13.97
N SER A 41 -1.23 -22.41 13.38
CA SER A 41 -0.52 -21.32 14.04
C SER A 41 -1.21 -19.98 13.81
N PRO A 42 -1.62 -19.26 14.87
CA PRO A 42 -2.28 -17.97 14.74
C PRO A 42 -1.34 -16.84 14.31
N ASP A 43 -0.02 -17.05 14.32
CA ASP A 43 0.98 -16.05 13.95
C ASP A 43 2.25 -16.75 13.45
N LEU A 44 2.47 -16.71 12.14
CA LEU A 44 3.64 -17.28 11.47
C LEU A 44 4.84 -16.31 11.41
N LEU A 45 4.68 -15.08 11.89
CA LEU A 45 5.74 -14.06 11.88
C LEU A 45 6.44 -13.94 13.24
N ASN A 46 5.94 -14.64 14.25
CA ASN A 46 6.58 -14.75 15.55
C ASN A 46 7.62 -15.87 15.56
N ALA A 47 8.89 -15.52 15.36
CA ALA A 47 10.01 -16.48 15.31
C ALA A 47 10.18 -17.35 16.58
N LYS A 48 9.54 -17.00 17.70
CA LYS A 48 9.56 -17.82 18.93
C LYS A 48 8.56 -18.98 18.88
N LYS A 49 7.61 -18.97 17.95
CA LYS A 49 6.62 -20.04 17.80
C LYS A 49 7.15 -21.12 16.86
N SER A 50 6.99 -22.38 17.26
CA SER A 50 7.37 -23.53 16.44
C SER A 50 6.71 -23.47 15.06
N GLY A 51 7.50 -23.76 14.02
CA GLY A 51 7.04 -23.75 12.63
C GLY A 51 6.88 -22.36 11.99
N SER A 52 7.14 -21.28 12.72
CA SER A 52 7.04 -19.91 12.20
C SER A 52 8.27 -19.51 11.38
N PHE A 53 8.11 -18.47 10.57
CA PHE A 53 9.22 -17.85 9.86
C PHE A 53 10.12 -17.06 10.82
N THR A 54 11.41 -17.10 10.57
CA THR A 54 12.44 -16.46 11.39
C THR A 54 12.97 -15.16 10.78
N SER A 55 12.82 -15.00 9.46
CA SER A 55 13.11 -13.74 8.77
C SER A 55 12.35 -13.66 7.44
N PHE A 56 12.35 -12.47 6.85
CA PHE A 56 11.80 -12.25 5.53
C PHE A 56 12.62 -11.20 4.77
N SER A 57 12.50 -11.20 3.44
CA SER A 57 13.00 -10.14 2.56
C SER A 57 12.00 -9.88 1.44
N VAL A 58 12.05 -8.67 0.89
CA VAL A 58 11.13 -8.24 -0.17
C VAL A 58 11.90 -7.63 -1.31
N ASN A 59 11.65 -8.15 -2.52
CA ASN A 59 12.22 -7.63 -3.75
C ASN A 59 11.10 -7.06 -4.63
N ASP A 60 11.27 -5.83 -5.11
CA ASP A 60 10.36 -5.20 -6.06
C ASP A 60 10.55 -5.82 -7.45
N MET A 61 9.53 -6.53 -7.94
CA MET A 61 9.55 -7.17 -9.24
C MET A 61 9.34 -6.18 -10.40
N LEU A 62 8.93 -4.94 -10.09
CA LEU A 62 8.76 -3.88 -11.06
C LEU A 62 9.93 -2.88 -11.04
N GLY A 63 10.91 -3.07 -10.16
CA GLY A 63 12.09 -2.22 -10.01
C GLY A 63 12.96 -2.14 -11.26
N ASP A 64 13.91 -1.20 -11.26
CA ASP A 64 14.79 -0.97 -12.42
C ASP A 64 15.88 -2.04 -12.59
N LYS A 65 16.06 -2.89 -11.58
CA LYS A 65 17.04 -3.99 -11.54
C LYS A 65 16.35 -5.27 -11.08
N ASP A 66 16.93 -6.41 -11.47
CA ASP A 66 16.46 -7.73 -11.01
C ASP A 66 16.45 -7.85 -9.48
N ASN A 67 17.45 -7.26 -8.82
CA ASN A 67 17.51 -7.10 -7.37
C ASN A 67 17.24 -5.63 -7.00
N SER A 68 15.99 -5.34 -6.64
CA SER A 68 15.50 -4.04 -6.18
C SER A 68 14.82 -4.20 -4.82
N PRO A 69 15.57 -4.30 -3.71
CA PRO A 69 14.99 -4.52 -2.38
C PRO A 69 14.04 -3.40 -1.96
N VAL A 70 12.89 -3.75 -1.39
CA VAL A 70 11.98 -2.79 -0.74
C VAL A 70 12.41 -2.65 0.72
N THR A 71 13.10 -1.57 1.07
CA THR A 71 13.69 -1.38 2.41
C THR A 71 12.77 -0.71 3.42
N SER A 72 11.68 -0.10 2.97
CA SER A 72 10.65 0.58 3.79
C SER A 72 9.58 -0.37 4.34
N ILE A 73 9.85 -1.68 4.33
CA ILE A 73 8.98 -2.71 4.88
C ILE A 73 9.62 -3.29 6.14
N SER A 74 8.89 -3.35 7.25
CA SER A 74 9.46 -3.73 8.54
C SER A 74 8.61 -4.75 9.28
N LEU A 75 9.26 -5.60 10.08
CA LEU A 75 8.54 -6.45 11.03
C LEU A 75 8.21 -5.63 12.27
N ARG A 76 6.93 -5.58 12.61
CA ARG A 76 6.40 -4.89 13.80
C ARG A 76 5.66 -5.88 14.68
N MET A 77 5.42 -5.46 15.92
CA MET A 77 4.71 -6.24 16.92
C MET A 77 3.68 -5.35 17.59
N ARG A 78 2.46 -5.86 17.74
CA ARG A 78 1.39 -5.22 18.51
C ARG A 78 1.61 -5.43 20.01
N GLN A 79 0.87 -4.68 20.83
CA GLN A 79 0.92 -4.81 22.29
C GLN A 79 0.52 -6.22 22.77
N ASP A 80 -0.32 -6.92 22.02
CA ASP A 80 -0.73 -8.31 22.27
C ASP A 80 0.27 -9.36 21.73
N SER A 81 1.48 -8.94 21.36
CA SER A 81 2.56 -9.80 20.84
C SER A 81 2.25 -10.49 19.51
N VAL A 82 1.27 -10.01 18.75
CA VAL A 82 1.04 -10.43 17.37
C VAL A 82 1.96 -9.67 16.44
N PHE A 83 2.73 -10.40 15.64
CA PHE A 83 3.65 -9.84 14.66
C PHE A 83 2.97 -9.56 13.31
N TYR A 84 3.43 -8.52 12.64
CA TYR A 84 2.95 -8.15 11.30
C TYR A 84 4.05 -7.47 10.49
N ILE A 85 3.95 -7.59 9.17
CA ILE A 85 4.78 -6.86 8.23
C ILE A 85 4.08 -5.52 7.95
N GLU A 86 4.74 -4.41 8.28
CA GLU A 86 4.27 -3.05 8.00
C GLU A 86 4.79 -2.62 6.63
N TYR A 87 3.87 -2.35 5.70
CA TYR A 87 4.16 -1.77 4.40
C TYR A 87 3.63 -0.34 4.35
N ILE A 88 4.54 0.63 4.19
CA ILE A 88 4.19 2.06 4.11
C ILE A 88 4.24 2.54 2.66
N ALA A 89 5.30 2.18 1.93
CA ALA A 89 5.58 2.56 0.55
C ALA A 89 6.81 1.78 0.04
N GLY A 90 7.31 2.11 -1.15
CA GLY A 90 8.67 1.77 -1.60
C GLY A 90 8.73 0.87 -2.83
N ALA A 91 7.68 0.09 -3.09
CA ALA A 91 7.58 -0.67 -4.34
C ALA A 91 7.19 0.25 -5.50
N LYS A 92 7.81 0.05 -6.66
CA LYS A 92 7.46 0.73 -7.89
C LYS A 92 6.03 0.39 -8.28
N ARG A 93 5.37 1.34 -8.92
CA ARG A 93 4.00 1.23 -9.41
C ARG A 93 4.00 1.28 -10.92
N LYS A 94 3.20 0.43 -11.55
CA LYS A 94 2.85 0.52 -12.97
C LYS A 94 1.35 0.76 -13.12
N LYS A 95 0.96 1.42 -14.20
CA LYS A 95 -0.45 1.58 -14.55
C LYS A 95 -1.02 0.21 -14.93
N PHE A 96 -2.22 -0.11 -14.44
CA PHE A 96 -2.87 -1.40 -14.73
C PHE A 96 -4.12 -1.27 -15.59
N ASP A 97 -4.65 -0.06 -15.75
CA ASP A 97 -5.86 0.20 -16.55
C ASP A 97 -5.60 1.07 -17.78
N SER A 98 -6.52 1.01 -18.73
CA SER A 98 -6.50 1.80 -19.96
C SER A 98 -6.73 3.30 -19.72
N ALA A 99 -7.49 3.65 -18.67
CA ALA A 99 -7.67 5.03 -18.22
C ALA A 99 -6.39 5.61 -17.58
N GLY A 100 -5.44 4.76 -17.18
CA GLY A 100 -4.16 5.16 -16.60
C GLY A 100 -4.27 5.78 -15.21
N ILE A 101 -5.34 5.48 -14.48
CA ILE A 101 -5.63 6.01 -13.13
C ILE A 101 -5.42 4.95 -12.04
N ASN A 102 -5.46 3.67 -12.39
CA ASN A 102 -5.22 2.61 -11.42
C ASN A 102 -3.82 2.04 -11.57
N TYR A 103 -3.24 1.66 -10.44
CA TYR A 103 -1.85 1.24 -10.37
C TYR A 103 -1.73 -0.11 -9.68
N TYR A 104 -0.63 -0.80 -9.94
CA TYR A 104 -0.26 -1.98 -9.18
C TYR A 104 1.23 -1.96 -8.84
N SER A 105 1.56 -2.53 -7.69
CA SER A 105 2.91 -2.91 -7.29
C SER A 105 2.98 -4.42 -7.19
N ARG A 106 4.11 -5.03 -7.55
CA ARG A 106 4.31 -6.47 -7.45
C ARG A 106 5.66 -6.75 -6.82
N MET A 107 5.66 -7.55 -5.77
CA MET A 107 6.84 -7.85 -4.97
C MET A 107 6.98 -9.36 -4.76
N ALA A 108 8.22 -9.83 -4.74
CA ALA A 108 8.57 -11.17 -4.28
C ALA A 108 8.85 -11.09 -2.77
N LEU A 109 8.05 -11.79 -1.98
CA LEU A 109 8.20 -11.94 -0.54
C LEU A 109 8.89 -13.28 -0.25
N THR A 110 10.14 -13.24 0.17
CA THR A 110 10.89 -14.43 0.58
C THR A 110 10.81 -14.57 2.08
N LEU A 111 10.31 -15.71 2.55
CA LEU A 111 10.13 -16.07 3.95
C LEU A 111 11.09 -17.20 4.28
N ASN A 112 11.84 -17.03 5.37
CA ASN A 112 12.82 -18.02 5.81
C ASN A 112 12.37 -18.65 7.12
N LYS A 113 12.60 -19.95 7.27
CA LYS A 113 12.45 -20.67 8.53
C LYS A 113 13.65 -21.58 8.75
N THR A 114 13.96 -21.87 10.00
CA THR A 114 15.02 -22.82 10.35
C THR A 114 14.40 -24.16 10.69
N VAL A 115 14.78 -25.21 9.96
CA VAL A 115 14.35 -26.59 10.21
C VAL A 115 15.60 -27.44 10.31
N ASN A 116 15.79 -28.14 11.44
CA ASN A 116 16.97 -28.98 11.69
C ASN A 116 18.29 -28.25 11.41
N ASN A 117 18.46 -27.04 11.96
CA ASN A 117 19.62 -26.15 11.75
C ASN A 117 19.90 -25.74 10.30
N THR A 118 18.96 -25.98 9.38
CA THR A 118 19.06 -25.57 7.98
C THR A 118 18.02 -24.50 7.69
N THR A 119 18.43 -23.43 6.99
CA THR A 119 17.50 -22.41 6.50
C THR A 119 16.74 -22.94 5.29
N GLN A 120 15.41 -22.94 5.39
CA GLN A 120 14.51 -23.18 4.27
C GLN A 120 13.83 -21.87 3.90
N SER A 121 13.80 -21.58 2.60
CA SER A 121 13.20 -20.36 2.06
C SER A 121 12.01 -20.71 1.18
N VAL A 122 10.94 -19.93 1.29
CA VAL A 122 9.80 -19.95 0.37
C VAL A 122 9.64 -18.53 -0.17
N THR A 123 9.55 -18.40 -1.50
CA THR A 123 9.30 -17.12 -2.14
C THR A 123 7.91 -17.11 -2.74
N ASP A 124 7.10 -16.16 -2.30
CA ASP A 124 5.73 -15.93 -2.76
C ASP A 124 5.62 -14.56 -3.42
N ILE A 125 4.49 -14.31 -4.08
CA ILE A 125 4.22 -13.04 -4.76
C ILE A 125 3.14 -12.28 -4.00
N LEU A 126 3.43 -11.02 -3.67
CA LEU A 126 2.48 -10.04 -3.17
C LEU A 126 2.22 -9.00 -4.26
N GLU A 127 0.98 -8.86 -4.68
CA GLU A 127 0.55 -7.82 -5.62
C GLU A 127 -0.44 -6.90 -4.93
N ILE A 128 -0.22 -5.60 -5.04
CA ILE A 128 -1.03 -4.56 -4.39
C ILE A 128 -1.62 -3.72 -5.50
N HIS A 129 -2.94 -3.64 -5.55
CA HIS A 129 -3.66 -2.78 -6.49
C HIS A 129 -4.09 -1.50 -5.78
N TYR A 130 -4.02 -0.41 -6.52
CA TYR A 130 -4.33 0.92 -6.04
C TYR A 130 -5.34 1.59 -6.96
N LYS A 131 -6.25 2.34 -6.35
CA LYS A 131 -7.21 3.21 -7.03
C LYS A 131 -6.83 4.67 -6.79
N LYS A 132 -6.74 5.45 -7.87
CA LYS A 132 -6.57 6.90 -7.81
C LYS A 132 -7.83 7.62 -8.27
N THR A 133 -8.22 8.60 -7.48
CA THR A 133 -9.23 9.62 -7.79
C THR A 133 -8.60 10.99 -7.55
N PRO A 134 -9.23 12.12 -7.91
CA PRO A 134 -8.71 13.44 -7.55
C PRO A 134 -8.47 13.58 -6.03
N GLU A 135 -9.43 13.17 -5.18
CA GLU A 135 -9.30 13.37 -3.73
C GLU A 135 -8.55 12.26 -2.98
N LEU A 136 -8.42 11.06 -3.54
CA LEU A 136 -7.93 9.87 -2.81
C LEU A 136 -7.07 8.94 -3.67
N PHE A 137 -5.92 8.56 -3.13
CA PHE A 137 -5.10 7.43 -3.58
C PHE A 137 -5.11 6.34 -2.49
N GLN A 138 -5.63 5.16 -2.81
CA GLN A 138 -5.81 4.10 -1.81
C GLN A 138 -5.50 2.71 -2.36
N VAL A 139 -5.19 1.77 -1.47
CA VAL A 139 -5.18 0.33 -1.78
C VAL A 139 -6.61 -0.13 -2.04
N SER A 140 -6.84 -0.81 -3.16
CA SER A 140 -8.14 -1.38 -3.53
C SER A 140 -8.19 -2.88 -3.32
N GLU A 141 -7.09 -3.59 -3.60
CA GLU A 141 -7.01 -5.04 -3.48
C GLU A 141 -5.57 -5.46 -3.19
N VAL A 142 -5.41 -6.56 -2.45
CA VAL A 142 -4.11 -7.23 -2.28
C VAL A 142 -4.28 -8.70 -2.65
N LEU A 143 -3.42 -9.15 -3.55
CA LEU A 143 -3.32 -10.54 -3.99
C LEU A 143 -2.06 -11.17 -3.39
N TYR A 144 -2.20 -12.36 -2.84
CA TYR A 144 -1.09 -13.21 -2.44
C TYR A 144 -1.10 -14.48 -3.28
N ASN A 145 -0.04 -14.71 -4.07
CA ASN A 145 0.03 -15.78 -5.07
C ASN A 145 -1.23 -15.83 -5.94
N THR A 146 -1.65 -14.68 -6.49
CA THR A 146 -2.85 -14.47 -7.33
C THR A 146 -4.21 -14.61 -6.61
N LYS A 147 -4.24 -15.02 -5.34
CA LYS A 147 -5.46 -15.10 -4.55
C LYS A 147 -5.71 -13.78 -3.79
N SER A 148 -6.92 -13.24 -3.90
CA SER A 148 -7.32 -12.07 -3.13
C SER A 148 -7.34 -12.37 -1.62
N VAL A 149 -6.61 -11.56 -0.86
CA VAL A 149 -6.49 -11.64 0.61
C VAL A 149 -6.97 -10.36 1.30
N PHE A 150 -7.29 -9.33 0.52
CA PHE A 150 -7.86 -8.08 0.99
C PHE A 150 -8.54 -7.36 -0.17
N THR A 151 -9.72 -6.80 0.08
CA THR A 151 -10.40 -5.88 -0.82
C THR A 151 -10.93 -4.73 0.02
N LYS A 152 -10.80 -3.51 -0.50
CA LYS A 152 -11.30 -2.31 0.17
C LYS A 152 -12.70 -1.98 -0.32
N GLU A 153 -13.65 -2.00 0.60
CA GLU A 153 -15.04 -1.61 0.32
C GLU A 153 -15.15 -0.13 -0.05
N LEU A 154 -16.09 0.18 -0.93
CA LEU A 154 -16.35 1.56 -1.35
C LEU A 154 -16.82 2.39 -0.15
N GLY A 155 -16.14 3.52 0.11
CA GLY A 155 -16.47 4.41 1.23
C GLY A 155 -16.00 3.92 2.60
N ALA A 156 -15.23 2.83 2.68
CA ALA A 156 -14.61 2.41 3.92
C ALA A 156 -13.72 3.53 4.50
N PRO A 157 -13.65 3.68 5.84
CA PRO A 157 -12.80 4.70 6.46
C PRO A 157 -11.33 4.58 6.03
N ASN A 158 -10.66 5.74 5.96
CA ASN A 158 -9.23 5.80 5.75
C ASN A 158 -8.50 5.44 7.04
N SER A 159 -8.32 4.15 7.27
CA SER A 159 -7.57 3.57 8.38
C SER A 159 -6.53 2.59 7.84
N ILE A 160 -5.52 2.24 8.65
CA ILE A 160 -4.52 1.24 8.27
C ILE A 160 -5.20 -0.04 7.78
N ASN A 161 -4.82 -0.48 6.58
CA ASN A 161 -5.42 -1.63 5.93
C ASN A 161 -4.82 -2.91 6.54
N ASN A 162 -5.66 -3.77 7.10
CA ASN A 162 -5.21 -5.02 7.72
C ASN A 162 -5.41 -6.17 6.72
N VAL A 163 -4.30 -6.75 6.25
CA VAL A 163 -4.26 -7.85 5.29
C VAL A 163 -3.92 -9.12 6.06
N THR A 164 -4.70 -10.19 5.88
CA THR A 164 -4.39 -11.49 6.53
C THR A 164 -4.16 -12.56 5.47
N ILE A 165 -2.95 -13.11 5.45
CA ILE A 165 -2.56 -14.23 4.61
C ILE A 165 -2.72 -15.52 5.42
N VAL A 166 -3.40 -16.51 4.84
CA VAL A 166 -3.49 -17.87 5.39
C VAL A 166 -2.60 -18.78 4.53
N LYS A 167 -1.64 -19.45 5.18
CA LYS A 167 -0.64 -20.31 4.53
C LYS A 167 -0.78 -21.77 4.96
#